data_AF-A0A183E876-F1
#
_entry.id   AF-A0A183E876-F1
#
_cell.length_a   1.000
_cell.length_b   1.000
_cell.length_c   1.000
_cell.angle_alpha   90.00
_cell.angle_beta   90.00
_cell.angle_gamma   90.00
#
_symmetry.space_group_name_H-M   'P 1'
#
loop_
_entity.id
_entity.type
_entity.pdbx_description
1 polymer ?
#
loop_
_entity_poly.entity_id
_entity_poly.type
_entity_poly.pdbx_seq_one_letter_code
_entity_poly.pdbx_strand_id
1 'polypeptide(L)'
;MALSFLYIFVLHVQIPEYCRSNDEKEIQANLFELIFAFDEIVALGYRENVNLAQIRTFTEMDSHEERVFNQIKIAQERAANELMTQKAMELKKLKAEQRKTGRGKFQKIRKV
;
A
#
# COMPACT_ATOMS: atom_id res chain seq x y z
N MET A 1 -2.46 13.70 -36.51
CA MET A 1 -1.97 12.60 -37.36
C MET A 1 -0.70 11.95 -36.81
N ALA A 2 0.38 12.67 -36.51
CA ALA A 2 1.62 12.04 -36.00
C ALA A 2 1.43 11.24 -34.69
N LEU A 3 0.68 11.80 -33.72
CA LEU A 3 0.36 11.10 -32.46
C LEU A 3 -0.47 9.83 -32.70
N SER A 4 -1.52 9.88 -33.53
CA SER A 4 -2.33 8.68 -33.83
C SER A 4 -1.51 7.57 -34.50
N PHE A 5 -0.53 7.91 -35.35
CA PHE A 5 0.39 6.93 -35.94
C PHE A 5 1.36 6.34 -34.90
N LEU A 6 1.84 7.16 -33.96
CA LEU A 6 2.68 6.70 -32.85
C LEU A 6 1.94 5.69 -31.96
N TYR A 7 0.69 5.99 -31.59
CA TYR A 7 -0.14 5.09 -30.79
C TYR A 7 -0.38 3.74 -31.47
N ILE A 8 -0.74 3.76 -32.77
CA ILE A 8 -0.96 2.52 -33.55
C ILE A 8 0.33 1.70 -33.67
N PHE A 9 1.47 2.36 -33.92
CA PHE A 9 2.76 1.68 -34.04
C PHE A 9 3.20 1.05 -32.71
N VAL A 10 3.02 1.76 -31.59
CA VAL A 10 3.36 1.23 -30.26
C VAL A 10 2.48 0.05 -29.89
N LEU A 11 1.16 0.13 -30.11
CA LEU A 11 0.24 -0.98 -29.86
C LEU A 11 0.62 -2.22 -30.69
N HIS A 12 0.92 -2.05 -31.97
CA HIS A 12 1.34 -3.16 -32.84
C HIS A 12 2.64 -3.85 -32.35
N VAL A 13 3.57 -3.10 -31.77
CA VAL A 13 4.81 -3.66 -31.21
C VAL A 13 4.58 -4.40 -29.89
N GLN A 14 3.63 -3.95 -29.06
CA GLN A 14 3.39 -4.52 -27.73
C GLN A 14 2.43 -5.70 -27.72
N ILE A 15 1.43 -5.75 -28.62
CA ILE A 15 0.45 -6.84 -28.66
C ILE A 15 1.13 -8.23 -28.70
N PRO A 16 2.17 -8.49 -29.53
CA PRO A 16 2.82 -9.81 -29.55
C PRO A 16 3.60 -10.17 -28.28
N GLU A 17 3.96 -9.20 -27.44
CA GLU A 17 4.73 -9.41 -26.19
C GLU A 17 3.82 -9.83 -25.03
N TYR A 18 2.58 -9.32 -25.01
CA TYR A 18 1.61 -9.56 -23.94
C TYR A 18 0.50 -10.53 -24.36
N CYS A 19 0.13 -10.59 -25.64
CA CYS A 19 -0.90 -11.47 -26.19
C CYS A 19 -0.28 -12.49 -27.14
N ARG A 20 -0.61 -13.77 -26.95
CA ARG A 20 -0.17 -14.87 -27.83
C ARG A 20 -0.91 -14.87 -29.16
N SER A 21 -2.13 -14.34 -29.17
CA SER A 21 -2.97 -14.13 -30.35
C SER A 21 -3.60 -12.74 -30.31
N ASN A 22 -3.91 -12.17 -31.48
CA ASN A 22 -4.56 -10.86 -31.60
C ASN A 22 -6.09 -10.98 -31.47
N ASP A 23 -6.55 -11.86 -30.57
CA ASP A 23 -7.96 -12.12 -30.33
C ASP A 23 -8.48 -11.15 -29.26
N GLU A 24 -9.70 -10.63 -29.45
CA GLU A 24 -10.32 -9.67 -28.53
C GLU A 24 -10.32 -10.14 -27.07
N LYS A 25 -10.57 -11.44 -26.85
CA LYS A 25 -10.59 -12.04 -25.52
C LYS A 25 -9.23 -11.99 -24.83
N GLU A 26 -8.16 -12.19 -25.58
CA GLU A 26 -6.80 -12.19 -25.03
C GLU A 26 -6.30 -10.76 -24.80
N ILE A 27 -6.65 -9.84 -25.69
CA ILE A 27 -6.38 -8.41 -25.51
C ILE A 27 -7.11 -7.89 -24.27
N GLN A 28 -8.38 -8.27 -24.07
CA GLN A 28 -9.12 -7.91 -22.85
C GLN A 28 -8.49 -8.47 -21.58
N ALA A 29 -8.01 -9.72 -21.62
CA ALA A 29 -7.37 -10.35 -20.47
C ALA A 29 -6.11 -9.61 -20.02
N ASN A 30 -5.35 -9.05 -20.97
CA ASN A 30 -4.08 -8.36 -20.71
C ASN A 30 -4.18 -6.83 -20.82
N LEU A 31 -5.39 -6.27 -20.84
CA LEU A 31 -5.62 -4.86 -21.15
C LEU A 31 -4.86 -3.91 -20.21
N PHE A 32 -4.82 -4.20 -18.92
CA PHE A 32 -4.11 -3.36 -17.95
C PHE A 32 -2.59 -3.41 -18.13
N GLU A 33 -2.02 -4.58 -18.40
CA GLU A 33 -0.59 -4.73 -18.68
C GLU A 33 -0.20 -3.98 -19.95
N LEU A 34 -1.03 -4.06 -21.00
CA LEU A 34 -0.86 -3.32 -22.24
C LEU A 34 -0.92 -1.80 -22.03
N ILE A 35 -1.85 -1.31 -21.20
CA ILE A 35 -1.99 0.12 -20.89
C ILE A 35 -0.79 0.62 -20.07
N PHE A 36 -0.34 -0.12 -19.06
CA PHE A 36 0.81 0.28 -18.25
C PHE A 36 2.10 0.24 -19.07
N ALA A 37 2.32 -0.80 -19.86
CA ALA A 37 3.45 -0.85 -20.78
C ALA A 37 3.41 0.29 -21.81
N PHE A 38 2.21 0.71 -22.24
CA PHE A 38 2.04 1.85 -23.14
C PHE A 38 2.44 3.18 -22.49
N ASP A 39 2.03 3.43 -21.24
CA ASP A 39 2.37 4.65 -20.51
C ASP A 39 3.89 4.82 -20.35
N GLU A 40 4.62 3.72 -20.11
CA GLU A 40 6.09 3.72 -20.04
C GLU A 40 6.78 4.05 -21.38
N ILE A 41 6.13 3.80 -22.51
CA ILE A 41 6.68 4.07 -23.85
C ILE A 41 6.30 5.48 -24.32
N VAL A 42 5.13 5.98 -23.93
CA VAL A 42 4.60 7.27 -24.36
C VAL A 42 4.22 8.11 -23.15
N ALA A 43 5.22 8.78 -22.56
CA ALA A 43 5.00 9.72 -21.46
C ALA A 43 4.81 11.15 -21.98
N LEU A 44 3.80 11.87 -21.47
CA LEU A 44 3.54 13.28 -21.77
C LEU A 44 3.44 13.61 -23.28
N GLY A 45 3.09 12.61 -24.12
CA GLY A 45 2.98 12.75 -25.57
C GLY A 45 4.29 12.58 -26.35
N TYR A 46 5.38 12.17 -25.69
CA TYR A 46 6.68 11.88 -26.31
C TYR A 46 7.01 10.39 -26.18
N ARG A 47 7.78 9.86 -27.14
CA ARG A 47 8.30 8.49 -27.06
C ARG A 47 9.50 8.46 -26.12
N GLU A 48 9.39 7.68 -25.06
CA GLU A 48 10.50 7.38 -24.15
C GLU A 48 11.46 6.35 -24.78
N ASN A 49 12.76 6.48 -24.48
CA ASN A 49 13.78 5.56 -24.97
C ASN A 49 14.04 4.46 -23.94
N VAL A 50 13.07 3.57 -23.78
CA VAL A 50 13.08 2.45 -22.83
C VAL A 50 13.09 1.11 -23.57
N ASN A 51 13.82 0.14 -23.02
CA ASN A 51 13.82 -1.22 -23.53
C ASN A 51 12.68 -2.07 -22.91
N LEU A 52 12.33 -3.19 -23.55
CA LEU A 52 11.25 -4.07 -23.08
C LEU A 52 11.47 -4.64 -21.67
N ALA A 53 12.72 -4.92 -21.28
CA ALA A 53 13.03 -5.41 -19.94
C ALA A 53 12.82 -4.33 -18.87
N GLN A 54 13.15 -3.07 -19.17
CA GLN A 54 12.92 -1.93 -18.30
C GLN A 54 11.42 -1.66 -18.13
N ILE A 55 10.65 -1.75 -19.22
CA ILE A 55 9.18 -1.60 -19.16
C ILE A 55 8.59 -2.64 -18.20
N ARG A 56 9.02 -3.91 -18.29
CA ARG A 56 8.59 -4.96 -17.34
C ARG A 56 8.92 -4.59 -15.89
N THR A 57 10.14 -4.14 -15.62
CA THR A 57 10.55 -3.71 -14.27
C THR A 57 9.78 -2.49 -13.77
N PHE A 58 9.43 -1.53 -14.63
CA PHE A 58 8.63 -0.37 -14.24
C PHE A 58 7.17 -0.75 -13.98
N THR A 59 6.60 -1.63 -14.82
CA THR A 59 5.25 -2.17 -14.64
C THR A 59 5.13 -3.09 -13.42
N GLU A 60 6.23 -3.65 -12.90
CA GLU A 60 6.22 -4.36 -11.61
C GLU A 60 5.90 -3.42 -10.42
N MET A 61 6.12 -2.10 -10.58
CA MET A 61 5.82 -1.06 -9.59
C MET A 61 6.36 -1.34 -8.16
N ASP A 62 7.39 -2.20 -8.01
CA ASP A 62 7.99 -2.54 -6.70
C ASP A 62 8.93 -1.42 -6.24
N SER A 63 8.38 -0.46 -5.50
CA SER A 63 9.18 0.58 -4.85
C SER A 63 9.77 0.10 -3.52
N HIS A 64 11.10 0.06 -3.44
CA HIS A 64 11.82 -0.23 -2.20
C HIS A 64 11.49 0.80 -1.10
N GLU A 65 11.42 2.08 -1.47
CA GLU A 65 11.10 3.16 -0.53
C GLU A 65 9.69 2.99 0.05
N GLU A 66 8.71 2.58 -0.76
CA GLU A 66 7.36 2.29 -0.30
C GLU A 66 7.31 1.12 0.68
N ARG A 67 8.06 0.03 0.40
CA ARG A 67 8.16 -1.10 1.33
C ARG A 67 8.74 -0.69 2.68
N VAL A 68 9.81 0.09 2.68
CA VAL A 68 10.41 0.61 3.92
C VAL A 68 9.43 1.51 4.68
N PHE A 69 8.75 2.42 3.97
CA PHE A 69 7.76 3.31 4.56
C PHE A 69 6.61 2.54 5.22
N ASN A 70 6.05 1.54 4.53
CA ASN A 70 4.98 0.70 5.06
C ASN A 70 5.42 -0.07 6.30
N GLN A 71 6.66 -0.58 6.34
CA GLN A 71 7.21 -1.24 7.53
C GLN A 71 7.30 -0.29 8.73
N ILE A 72 7.79 0.94 8.52
CA ILE A 72 7.86 1.95 9.58
C ILE A 72 6.46 2.28 10.10
N LYS A 73 5.50 2.47 9.20
CA LYS A 73 4.11 2.77 9.56
C LYS A 73 3.50 1.65 10.41
N ILE A 74 3.65 0.39 10.00
CA ILE A 74 3.17 -0.77 10.76
C ILE A 74 3.83 -0.83 12.15
N ALA A 75 5.13 -0.55 12.24
CA ALA A 75 5.85 -0.54 13.51
C ALA A 75 5.34 0.57 14.44
N GLN A 76 5.09 1.77 13.91
CA GLN A 76 4.53 2.89 14.67
C GLN A 76 3.11 2.59 15.18
N GLU A 77 2.25 2.03 14.33
CA GLU A 77 0.89 1.62 14.72
C GLU A 77 0.92 0.56 15.82
N ARG A 78 1.81 -0.43 15.72
CA ARG A 78 2.00 -1.46 16.75
C ARG A 78 2.46 -0.86 18.07
N ALA A 79 3.49 -0.01 18.04
CA ALA A 79 4.01 0.65 19.24
C ALA A 79 2.96 1.54 19.92
N ALA A 80 2.15 2.26 19.14
CA ALA A 80 1.05 3.06 19.66
C ALA A 80 -0.03 2.19 20.34
N ASN A 81 -0.41 1.07 19.73
CA ASN A 81 -1.40 0.14 20.29
C ASN A 81 -0.92 -0.53 21.57
N GLU A 82 0.35 -0.93 21.64
CA GLU A 82 0.96 -1.50 22.84
C GLU A 82 0.99 -0.47 23.98
N LEU A 83 1.42 0.76 23.70
CA LEU A 83 1.45 1.84 24.69
C LEU A 83 0.04 2.17 25.21
N MET A 84 -0.96 2.24 24.32
CA MET A 84 -2.36 2.46 24.71
C MET A 84 -2.86 1.34 25.63
N THR A 85 -2.56 0.08 25.29
CA THR A 85 -2.97 -1.08 26.08
C THR A 85 -2.32 -1.08 27.47
N GLN A 86 -1.01 -0.81 27.53
CA GLN A 86 -0.27 -0.71 28.80
C GLN A 86 -0.84 0.40 29.69
N LYS A 87 -1.02 1.62 29.14
CA LYS A 87 -1.61 2.74 29.89
C LYS A 87 -3.03 2.44 30.37
N ALA A 88 -3.85 1.79 29.55
CA ALA A 88 -5.20 1.40 29.94
C ALA A 88 -5.21 0.39 31.10
N MET A 89 -4.27 -0.57 31.11
CA MET A 89 -4.12 -1.53 32.21
C MET A 89 -3.64 -0.85 33.50
N GLU A 90 -2.66 0.04 33.42
CA GLU A 90 -2.16 0.80 34.58
C GLU A 90 -3.27 1.66 35.21
N LEU A 91 -4.01 2.40 34.39
CA LEU A 91 -5.14 3.21 34.85
C LEU A 91 -6.23 2.36 35.52
N LYS A 92 -6.50 1.15 35.00
CA LYS A 92 -7.45 0.21 35.64
C LYS A 92 -6.94 -0.27 37.00
N LYS A 93 -5.66 -0.62 37.12
CA LYS A 93 -5.05 -1.04 38.40
C LYS A 93 -5.11 0.07 39.45
N LEU A 94 -4.69 1.28 39.10
CA LEU A 94 -4.74 2.46 39.98
C LEU A 94 -6.16 2.75 40.47
N LYS A 95 -7.17 2.71 39.59
CA LYS A 95 -8.58 2.87 39.97
C LYS A 95 -9.06 1.78 40.92
N ALA A 96 -8.62 0.54 40.74
CA ALA A 96 -8.99 -0.58 41.62
C ALA A 96 -8.37 -0.43 43.02
N GLU A 97 -7.12 0.01 43.12
CA GLU A 97 -6.43 0.25 44.39
C GLU A 97 -7.04 1.42 45.18
N GLN A 98 -7.33 2.55 44.51
CA GLN A 98 -8.00 3.68 45.15
C GLN A 98 -9.38 3.31 45.72
N ARG A 99 -10.15 2.46 45.02
CA ARG A 99 -11.44 1.95 45.52
C ARG A 99 -11.29 1.07 46.77
N LYS A 100 -10.22 0.28 46.88
CA LYS A 100 -9.96 -0.56 48.07
C LYS A 100 -9.57 0.29 49.28
N THR A 101 -8.71 1.29 49.11
CA THR A 101 -8.26 2.17 50.21
C THR A 101 -9.40 3.05 50.75
N GLY A 102 -10.32 3.50 49.89
CA GLY A 102 -11.51 4.27 50.32
C GLY A 102 -12.48 3.46 51.18
N ARG A 103 -12.70 2.17 50.86
CA ARG A 103 -13.56 1.26 51.64
C ARG A 103 -12.99 0.93 53.01
N GLY A 104 -11.66 0.74 53.10
CA GLY A 104 -10.97 0.47 54.38
C GLY A 104 -11.04 1.63 55.37
N LYS A 105 -10.92 2.88 54.90
CA LYS A 105 -11.08 4.07 55.77
C LYS A 105 -12.52 4.25 56.27
N PHE A 106 -13.52 4.04 55.41
CA PHE A 106 -14.93 4.17 55.79
C PHE A 106 -15.38 3.11 56.82
N GLN A 107 -14.85 1.88 56.72
CA GLN A 107 -15.14 0.82 57.68
C GLN A 107 -14.49 1.06 59.05
N LYS A 108 -13.33 1.72 59.09
CA LYS A 108 -12.61 2.05 60.34
C LYS A 108 -13.25 3.21 61.09
N ILE A 109 -13.83 4.19 60.38
CA ILE A 109 -14.56 5.33 60.98
C ILE A 109 -15.90 4.88 61.58
N ARG A 110 -16.57 3.87 61.01
CA ARG A 110 -17.85 3.33 61.54
C ARG A 110 -17.70 2.45 62.79
N LYS A 111 -16.48 2.16 63.25
CA LYS A 111 -16.21 1.30 64.43
C LYS A 111 -15.60 2.06 65.61
N VAL A 112 -15.59 3.40 65.57
CA VAL A 112 -15.26 4.29 66.69
C VAL A 112 -16.53 5.04 67.07
#